data_AF-A0A7C8LCG6-F1
#
_entry.id   AF-A0A7C8LCG6-F1
#
_cell.length_a   1.000
_cell.length_b   1.000
_cell.length_c   1.000
_cell.angle_alpha   90.00
_cell.angle_beta   90.00
_cell.angle_gamma   90.00
#
_symmetry.space_group_name_H-M   'P 1'
#
loop_
_entity.id
_entity.type
_entity.pdbx_description
1 polymer ?
#
loop_
_entity_poly.entity_id
_entity_poly.type
_entity_poly.pdbx_seq_one_letter_code
_entity_poly.pdbx_strand_id
1 'polypeptide(L)' 'MDLRTQWSSQYVHLDDQCLLSEIDKVKKDVESTQKWIEELENKKDSVEYLHKKMAKLAFGFAREKHQILSQEAHRRGLIS' A
#
# COMPACT_ATOMS: atom_id res chain seq x y z
N MET A 1 4.78 3.87 -23.32
CA MET A 1 5.45 3.71 -22.00
C MET A 1 4.43 3.10 -21.06
N ASP A 2 4.73 1.92 -20.52
CA ASP A 2 3.84 1.21 -19.61
C ASP A 2 3.99 1.80 -18.19
N LEU A 3 2.88 2.29 -17.64
CA LEU A 3 2.81 2.91 -16.32
C LEU A 3 3.33 1.96 -15.22
N ARG A 4 3.17 0.64 -15.39
CA ARG A 4 3.73 -0.34 -14.45
C ARG A 4 5.24 -0.25 -14.38
N THR A 5 5.91 -0.11 -15.52
CA THR A 5 7.38 -0.09 -15.60
C THR A 5 7.96 1.15 -14.93
N GLN A 6 7.27 2.29 -15.05
CA GLN A 6 7.71 3.56 -14.47
C GLN A 6 7.53 3.59 -12.95
N TRP A 7 6.45 2.97 -12.44
CA TRP A 7 6.23 2.82 -11.00
C TRP A 7 7.16 1.78 -10.39
N SER A 8 7.39 0.65 -11.05
CA SER A 8 8.35 -0.35 -10.58
C SER A 8 9.78 0.17 -10.57
N SER A 9 10.18 1.03 -11.52
CA SER A 9 11.60 1.45 -11.64
C SER A 9 12.08 2.22 -10.40
N GLN A 10 11.22 3.02 -9.76
CA GLN A 10 11.61 3.73 -8.54
C GLN A 10 11.87 2.79 -7.36
N TYR A 11 11.15 1.67 -7.28
CA TYR A 11 11.30 0.69 -6.20
C TYR A 11 12.38 -0.35 -6.49
N VAL A 12 12.70 -0.62 -7.75
CA VAL A 12 13.80 -1.50 -8.17
C VAL A 12 15.17 -0.90 -7.82
N HIS A 13 15.27 0.42 -7.65
CA HIS A 13 16.51 1.08 -7.22
C HIS A 13 16.72 1.17 -5.70
N LEU A 14 15.74 0.74 -4.89
CA LEU A 14 15.95 0.66 -3.45
C LEU A 14 16.99 -0.42 -3.14
N ASP A 15 17.92 -0.11 -2.24
CA ASP A 15 18.75 -1.16 -1.63
C ASP A 15 17.87 -2.08 -0.75
N ASP A 16 18.41 -3.23 -0.36
CA ASP A 16 17.63 -4.26 0.32
C ASP A 16 17.09 -3.80 1.69
N GLN A 17 17.83 -2.95 2.40
CA GLN A 17 17.41 -2.42 3.69
C GLN A 17 16.28 -1.38 3.53
N CYS A 18 16.39 -0.52 2.51
CA CYS A 18 15.37 0.43 2.14
C CYS A 18 14.11 -0.27 1.64
N LEU A 19 14.25 -1.34 0.86
CA LEU A 19 13.13 -2.15 0.38
C LEU A 19 12.36 -2.78 1.54
N LEU A 20 13.05 -3.42 2.50
CA LEU A 20 12.41 -4.00 3.68
C LEU A 20 11.74 -2.93 4.57
N SER A 21 12.38 -1.77 4.72
CA SER A 21 11.83 -0.63 5.47
C SER A 21 10.56 -0.09 4.81
N GLU A 22 10.55 0.07 3.49
CA GLU A 22 9.36 0.51 2.75
C GLU A 22 8.24 -0.54 2.82
N ILE A 23 8.55 -1.84 2.80
CA ILE A 23 7.55 -2.90 3.02
C ILE A 23 6.88 -2.73 4.38
N ASP A 24 7.65 -2.53 5.46
CA ASP A 24 7.10 -2.37 6.81
C ASP A 24 6.24 -1.10 6.95
N LYS A 25 6.68 0.02 6.36
CA LYS A 25 5.89 1.25 6.32
C LYS A 25 4.57 1.05 5.59
N VAL A 26 4.61 0.49 4.39
CA VAL A 26 3.39 0.29 3.59
C VAL A 26 2.47 -0.72 4.26
N LYS A 27 3.00 -1.73 4.95
CA LYS A 27 2.18 -2.64 5.77
C LYS A 27 1.40 -1.88 6.85
N LYS A 28 2.07 -0.96 7.56
CA LYS A 28 1.41 -0.08 8.54
C LYS A 28 0.37 0.83 7.90
N ASP A 29 0.61 1.32 6.69
CA ASP A 29 -0.36 2.13 5.93
C ASP A 29 -1.60 1.30 5.55
N VAL A 30 -1.43 0.05 5.14
CA VAL A 30 -2.53 -0.89 4.86
C VAL A 30 -3.36 -1.11 6.13
N GLU A 31 -2.72 -1.43 7.27
CA GLU A 31 -3.42 -1.65 8.53
C GLU A 31 -4.16 -0.40 9.03
N SER A 32 -3.55 0.79 8.88
CA SER A 32 -4.14 2.06 9.30
C SER A 32 -5.31 2.47 8.41
N THR A 33 -5.18 2.33 7.09
CA THR A 33 -6.27 2.62 6.15
C THR A 33 -7.42 1.64 6.31
N GLN A 34 -7.15 0.36 6.62
CA GLN A 34 -8.19 -0.61 6.94
C GLN A 34 -8.98 -0.21 8.20
N LYS A 35 -8.30 0.14 9.31
CA LYS A 35 -8.96 0.63 10.53
C LYS A 35 -9.82 1.86 10.24
N TRP A 36 -9.31 2.78 9.41
CA TRP A 36 -10.07 3.97 9.05
C TRP A 36 -11.35 3.64 8.26
N ILE A 37 -11.30 2.64 7.37
CA ILE A 37 -12.51 2.14 6.68
C ILE A 37 -13.50 1.56 7.69
N GLU A 38 -13.04 0.73 8.63
CA GLU A 38 -13.89 0.12 9.67
C GLU A 38 -14.55 1.19 10.54
N GLU A 39 -13.81 2.22 10.96
CA GLU A 39 -14.35 3.36 11.72
C GLU A 39 -15.38 4.17 10.92
N LEU A 40 -15.15 4.37 9.62
CA LEU A 40 -16.09 5.06 8.75
C LEU A 40 -17.35 4.22 8.50
N GLU A 41 -17.24 2.90 8.40
CA GLU A 41 -18.38 1.99 8.23
C GLU A 41 -19.24 1.89 9.49
N ASN A 42 -18.65 2.08 10.67
CA ASN A 42 -19.36 2.08 11.96
C ASN A 42 -20.03 3.42 12.32
N LYS A 43 -19.63 4.52 11.69
CA LYS A 43 -20.33 5.81 11.82
C LYS A 43 -21.59 5.80 10.93
N LYS A 44 -22.60 6.60 11.31
CA LYS A 44 -23.91 6.71 10.62
C LYS A 44 -24.14 8.08 9.98
N ASP A 45 -23.07 8.86 9.77
CA ASP A 45 -23.20 10.27 9.37
C ASP A 45 -23.01 10.48 7.86
N SER A 46 -23.86 11.32 7.28
CA SER A 46 -24.04 11.50 5.83
C SER A 46 -22.86 12.13 5.05
N VAL A 47 -21.80 12.60 5.74
CA VAL A 47 -20.55 13.08 5.10
C VAL A 47 -19.63 11.91 4.68
N GLU A 48 -20.07 10.67 4.88
CA GLU A 48 -19.30 9.44 4.76
C GLU A 48 -18.94 8.98 3.35
N TYR A 49 -19.75 9.25 2.33
CA TYR A 49 -19.58 8.53 1.07
C TYR A 49 -18.24 8.85 0.37
N LEU A 50 -17.84 10.12 0.36
CA LEU A 50 -16.56 10.54 -0.21
C LEU A 50 -15.39 10.06 0.65
N HIS A 51 -15.49 10.17 1.98
CA HIS A 51 -14.45 9.70 2.90
C HIS A 51 -14.27 8.17 2.81
N LYS A 52 -15.36 7.40 2.74
CA LYS A 52 -15.34 5.94 2.50
C LYS A 52 -14.69 5.61 1.17
N LYS A 53 -15.02 6.34 0.09
CA LYS A 53 -14.38 6.15 -1.22
C LYS A 53 -12.88 6.46 -1.18
N MET A 54 -12.48 7.54 -0.55
CA MET A 54 -11.06 7.92 -0.43
C MET A 54 -10.28 6.92 0.42
N ALA A 55 -10.85 6.47 1.54
CA ALA A 55 -10.24 5.44 2.37
C ALA A 55 -10.08 4.11 1.60
N LYS A 56 -11.12 3.69 0.84
CA LYS A 56 -11.04 2.50 -0.02
C LYS A 56 -10.02 2.63 -1.15
N LEU A 57 -9.89 3.81 -1.75
CA LEU A 57 -8.85 4.09 -2.75
C LEU A 57 -7.44 4.05 -2.12
N ALA A 58 -7.24 4.70 -0.98
CA ALA A 58 -5.97 4.70 -0.26
C ALA A 58 -5.54 3.28 0.15
N PHE A 59 -6.48 2.49 0.66
CA PHE A 59 -6.25 1.08 0.95
C PHE A 59 -5.86 0.28 -0.29
N GLY A 60 -6.56 0.50 -1.42
CA GLY A 60 -6.21 -0.12 -2.70
C GLY A 60 -4.78 0.18 -3.14
N PHE A 61 -4.37 1.46 -3.12
CA PHE A 61 -3.01 1.88 -3.45
C PHE A 61 -1.96 1.30 -2.51
N ALA A 62 -2.21 1.34 -1.20
CA ALA A 62 -1.30 0.77 -0.20
C ALA A 62 -1.12 -0.74 -0.42
N ARG A 63 -2.21 -1.46 -0.69
CA ARG A 63 -2.18 -2.90 -0.96
C ARG A 63 -1.39 -3.24 -2.23
N GLU A 64 -1.62 -2.51 -3.32
CA GLU A 64 -0.88 -2.72 -4.57
C GLU A 64 0.61 -2.40 -4.40
N LYS A 65 0.95 -1.29 -3.73
CA LYS A 65 2.34 -0.94 -3.41
C LYS A 65 3.00 -2.03 -2.56
N HIS A 66 2.33 -2.52 -1.53
CA HIS A 66 2.84 -3.61 -0.69
C HIS A 66 3.11 -4.87 -1.52
N GLN A 67 2.20 -5.22 -2.41
CA GLN A 67 2.34 -6.40 -3.27
C GLN A 67 3.55 -6.27 -4.21
N ILE A 68 3.74 -5.12 -4.85
CA ILE A 68 4.89 -4.87 -5.75
C ILE A 68 6.21 -4.99 -4.98
N LEU A 69 6.31 -4.33 -3.82
CA LEU A 69 7.51 -4.37 -3.00
C LEU A 69 7.80 -5.78 -2.47
N SER A 70 6.77 -6.51 -2.05
CA SER A 70 6.89 -7.89 -1.57
C SER A 70 7.34 -8.83 -2.69
N GLN A 71 6.80 -8.66 -3.91
CA GLN A 71 7.24 -9.42 -5.08
C GLN A 71 8.71 -9.16 -5.41
N GLU A 72 9.14 -7.90 -5.32
CA GLU A 72 10.55 -7.53 -5.52
C GLU A 72 11.47 -8.11 -4.43
N ALA A 73 11.06 -8.05 -3.17
CA ALA A 73 11.82 -8.64 -2.07
C ALA A 73 11.89 -10.17 -2.17
N HIS A 74 10.82 -10.83 -2.60
CA HIS A 74 10.81 -12.27 -2.87
C HIS A 74 11.72 -12.63 -4.07
N ARG A 75 11.68 -11.82 -5.15
CA ARG A 75 12.58 -11.96 -6.31
C ARG A 75 14.06 -11.86 -5.91
N ARG A 76 14.38 -11.03 -4.90
CA ARG A 76 15.73 -10.87 -4.34
C ARG A 76 16.09 -11.90 -3.27
N GLY A 77 15.16 -12.76 -2.85
CA GLY A 77 15.38 -13.75 -1.79
C GLY A 77 15.45 -13.15 -0.38
N LEU A 78 14.95 -11.94 -0.17
CA LEU A 78 14.98 -11.25 1.13
C LEU A 78 13.86 -11.73 2.06
N ILE A 79 12.74 -12.20 1.48
CA ILE A 79 11.57 -12.70 2.20
C ILE A 79 11.06 -13.98 1.53
N SER A 80 10.54 -14.91 2.34
CA SER A 80 10.02 -16.21 1.93
C SER A 80 8.52 -16.17 1.66
#